data_AF-A0A8T3WBZ9-F1
#
_entry.id   AF-A0A8T3WBZ9-F1
#
_cell.length_a   1.000
_cell.length_b   1.000
_cell.length_c   1.000
_cell.angle_alpha   90.00
_cell.angle_beta   90.00
_cell.angle_gamma   90.00
#
_symmetry.space_group_name_H-M   'P 1'
#
loop_
_entity.id
_entity.type
_entity.pdbx_description
1 polymer ?
#
loop_
_entity_poly.entity_id
_entity_poly.type
_entity_poly.pdbx_seq_one_letter_code
_entity_poly.pdbx_strand_id
1 'polypeptide(L)'
;MKGVFILLFIILILISGCVTNNNIATKSEVQNSNITVGYVGCSNTRQTVYGYQLVEGNDIWVVNMDNIHDYDSGSVNAWARDVEINKFWEVFNNHLAQYPKTNTIWWQLCIPKGEAKITYEQTFPVIETLREKIPNVTIYISPLAEYTENVCEITGVDGIERGISLAEELDLKNDDVLPGPVLGPLSLAEISDKGKDRCHPNEGGMRKMGEQLKQFFGKKSVNTAAIENFEENSTDSNIKVSSLVEKELTFEEKIWKKRIDDSIAPTPCPDINKLEFPSNYYQGPLIDTHLHIPAIPDGLPEEGEEYSLEEELEGRFGGPGAVLGFNIKMSQIACNLKREGTMKNFAFFPVYQEIPLQLLEIWNDTMYKYPEIFTPFIMSSGNDNEPNGFPTVDSKTLREMLAVYPNLFKGYGEIGLYARENGGSPALSPDSQMLTYIYPIIREENLVIYFHLEKDHKDNFETVLEQNPDINFIWHGDQLSISEVEDVLNKHPNAYYGIDDFWGGDRNLFLMFVGKSKNAYLDATNKKFDDIINKDVKTWKSVIERHPDQLIWGTDRGDAVWNYDLEVGQMQVKIARAFIGRLDPSVQEKFAYKNAERIFAERQ
;
A
#
# COMPACT_ATOMS: atom_id res chain seq x y z
N MET A 1 77.60 -19.61 10.79
CA MET A 1 78.37 -20.78 10.32
C MET A 1 77.41 -21.94 10.14
N LYS A 2 77.33 -22.47 8.91
CA LYS A 2 76.83 -23.81 8.50
C LYS A 2 75.37 -24.17 8.84
N GLY A 3 74.52 -24.14 7.81
CA GLY A 3 73.32 -25.00 7.75
C GLY A 3 73.64 -26.38 7.16
N VAL A 4 72.71 -27.34 7.29
CA VAL A 4 72.58 -28.57 6.46
C VAL A 4 71.14 -29.12 6.56
N PHE A 5 70.49 -29.24 5.39
CA PHE A 5 69.60 -30.31 4.84
C PHE A 5 68.91 -31.33 5.78
N ILE A 6 67.58 -31.54 5.75
CA ILE A 6 66.67 -32.14 4.73
C ILE A 6 66.55 -33.70 4.80
N LEU A 7 65.28 -34.15 4.85
CA LEU A 7 64.63 -35.36 4.27
C LEU A 7 64.24 -36.62 5.11
N LEU A 8 62.91 -36.86 5.09
CA LEU A 8 62.06 -38.08 5.04
C LEU A 8 62.61 -39.50 5.35
N PHE A 9 61.81 -40.35 6.04
CA PHE A 9 60.90 -41.38 5.42
C PHE A 9 60.23 -42.32 6.48
N ILE A 10 58.89 -42.44 6.43
CA ILE A 10 57.99 -43.64 6.45
C ILE A 10 58.34 -44.88 7.30
N ILE A 11 57.37 -45.41 8.08
CA ILE A 11 56.84 -46.80 7.99
C ILE A 11 55.57 -47.01 8.84
N LEU A 12 54.58 -47.62 8.17
CA LEU A 12 53.30 -48.20 8.63
C LEU A 12 53.51 -49.46 9.49
N ILE A 13 52.69 -49.66 10.54
CA ILE A 13 52.35 -51.01 11.03
C ILE A 13 50.83 -51.10 11.30
N LEU A 14 50.19 -52.02 10.57
CA LEU A 14 48.86 -52.56 10.80
C LEU A 14 48.89 -53.57 11.94
N ILE A 15 47.95 -53.48 12.88
CA ILE A 15 47.51 -54.61 13.70
C ILE A 15 45.98 -54.66 13.66
N SER A 16 45.48 -55.79 13.18
CA SER A 16 44.07 -56.20 13.17
C SER A 16 43.76 -56.95 14.45
N GLY A 17 42.59 -56.71 15.07
CA GLY A 17 42.12 -57.54 16.17
C GLY A 17 40.93 -57.02 16.99
N CYS A 18 39.75 -57.53 16.63
CA CYS A 18 38.56 -57.75 17.46
C CYS A 18 37.62 -56.59 17.87
N VAL A 19 36.43 -56.71 17.29
CA VAL A 19 35.12 -56.13 17.61
C VAL A 19 34.74 -56.34 19.08
N THR A 20 34.34 -55.25 19.75
CA THR A 20 33.18 -55.24 20.65
C THR A 20 32.38 -53.98 20.38
N ASN A 21 31.13 -54.18 19.94
CA ASN A 21 30.11 -53.13 19.81
C ASN A 21 29.97 -52.34 21.11
N ASN A 22 30.15 -51.03 21.03
CA ASN A 22 29.37 -50.08 21.80
C ASN A 22 29.11 -48.87 20.90
N ASN A 23 27.88 -48.80 20.42
CA ASN A 23 27.31 -47.65 19.75
C ASN A 23 27.40 -46.42 20.66
N ILE A 24 28.31 -45.51 20.36
CA ILE A 24 28.09 -44.09 20.63
C ILE A 24 28.37 -43.39 19.30
N ALA A 25 27.30 -43.25 18.51
CA ALA A 25 27.30 -42.32 17.40
C ALA A 25 27.46 -40.91 17.99
N THR A 26 28.68 -40.37 17.93
CA THR A 26 28.90 -38.94 18.04
C THR A 26 28.12 -38.29 16.90
N LYS A 27 27.06 -37.54 17.25
CA LYS A 27 26.34 -36.64 16.34
C LYS A 27 27.37 -35.81 15.58
N SER A 28 27.63 -36.15 14.32
CA SER A 28 28.31 -35.25 13.39
C SER A 28 27.34 -34.13 13.07
N GLU A 29 27.73 -32.91 13.43
CA GLU A 29 27.10 -31.65 13.02
C GLU A 29 26.82 -31.69 11.52
N VAL A 30 25.54 -31.72 11.17
CA VAL A 30 25.10 -31.37 9.84
C VAL A 30 25.29 -29.86 9.74
N GLN A 31 26.41 -29.42 9.15
CA GLN A 31 26.57 -28.05 8.67
C GLN A 31 25.44 -27.78 7.67
N ASN A 32 24.37 -27.14 8.14
CA ASN A 32 23.21 -26.83 7.32
C ASN A 32 23.60 -25.69 6.38
N SER A 33 23.95 -26.01 5.14
CA SER A 33 24.68 -25.13 4.21
C SER A 33 23.89 -23.93 3.69
N ASN A 34 22.63 -23.76 4.12
CA ASN A 34 21.65 -22.83 3.56
C ASN A 34 21.14 -21.78 4.56
N ILE A 35 21.60 -21.80 5.82
CA ILE A 35 21.24 -20.77 6.81
C ILE A 35 22.14 -19.54 6.59
N THR A 36 21.53 -18.40 6.28
CA THR A 36 22.22 -17.14 5.95
C THR A 36 21.74 -15.94 6.76
N VAL A 37 20.65 -16.09 7.53
CA VAL A 37 20.06 -15.03 8.32
C VAL A 37 20.33 -15.28 9.80
N GLY A 38 21.00 -14.34 10.47
CA GLY A 38 21.14 -14.32 11.92
C GLY A 38 20.11 -13.41 12.58
N TYR A 39 20.07 -13.38 13.91
CA TYR A 39 19.15 -12.50 14.62
C TYR A 39 19.74 -11.88 15.90
N VAL A 40 19.24 -10.70 16.25
CA VAL A 40 19.58 -9.92 17.45
C VAL A 40 18.27 -9.47 18.10
N GLY A 41 18.22 -9.44 19.43
CA GLY A 41 17.04 -8.95 20.15
C GLY A 41 16.92 -9.55 21.54
N CYS A 42 15.67 -9.80 21.96
CA CYS A 42 15.36 -10.30 23.29
C CYS A 42 14.63 -11.65 23.28
N SER A 43 13.99 -12.00 24.40
CA SER A 43 13.19 -13.21 24.58
C SER A 43 12.03 -13.32 23.57
N ASN A 44 11.38 -12.21 23.21
CA ASN A 44 10.36 -12.17 22.16
C ASN A 44 10.94 -12.55 20.80
N THR A 45 12.13 -12.03 20.47
CA THR A 45 12.83 -12.34 19.22
C THR A 45 13.11 -13.83 19.11
N ARG A 46 13.68 -14.43 20.16
CA ARG A 46 13.89 -15.89 20.23
C ARG A 46 12.59 -16.66 20.06
N GLN A 47 11.50 -16.21 20.70
CA GLN A 47 10.19 -16.88 20.60
C GLN A 47 9.59 -16.78 19.19
N THR A 48 9.79 -15.65 18.50
CA THR A 48 9.43 -15.51 17.10
C THR A 48 10.26 -16.43 16.21
N VAL A 49 11.59 -16.51 16.40
CA VAL A 49 12.43 -17.44 15.64
C VAL A 49 12.05 -18.90 15.92
N TYR A 50 11.72 -19.23 17.17
CA TYR A 50 11.20 -20.55 17.50
C TYR A 50 9.87 -20.83 16.76
N GLY A 51 8.97 -19.86 16.74
CA GLY A 51 7.75 -19.90 15.95
C GLY A 51 8.01 -20.10 14.45
N TYR A 52 8.99 -19.39 13.89
CA TYR A 52 9.45 -19.51 12.51
C TYR A 52 9.88 -20.95 12.18
N GLN A 53 10.58 -21.61 13.11
CA GLN A 53 10.94 -23.03 12.97
C GLN A 53 9.73 -23.97 13.07
N LEU A 54 8.78 -23.66 13.96
CA LEU A 54 7.54 -24.43 14.11
C LEU A 54 6.67 -24.40 12.84
N VAL A 55 6.87 -23.41 11.98
CA VAL A 55 6.19 -23.26 10.68
C VAL A 55 7.12 -23.56 9.50
N GLU A 56 8.14 -24.40 9.74
CA GLU A 56 9.05 -24.94 8.72
C GLU A 56 9.92 -23.88 8.01
N GLY A 57 10.24 -22.79 8.70
CA GLY A 57 11.29 -21.87 8.29
C GLY A 57 12.69 -22.46 8.50
N ASN A 58 13.64 -22.20 7.59
CA ASN A 58 14.93 -22.92 7.57
C ASN A 58 16.17 -22.10 7.15
N ASP A 59 16.07 -20.79 6.93
CA ASP A 59 17.17 -19.91 6.53
C ASP A 59 17.68 -18.98 7.66
N ILE A 60 16.98 -18.94 8.80
CA ILE A 60 17.36 -18.23 10.03
C ILE A 60 18.11 -19.16 10.99
N TRP A 61 19.05 -18.62 11.77
CA TRP A 61 19.76 -19.31 12.86
C TRP A 61 18.81 -20.12 13.74
N VAL A 62 19.26 -21.33 14.12
CA VAL A 62 18.44 -22.23 14.91
C VAL A 62 18.49 -21.82 16.38
N VAL A 63 17.32 -21.71 17.01
CA VAL A 63 17.23 -21.50 18.47
C VAL A 63 17.94 -22.63 19.21
N ASN A 64 18.90 -22.25 20.07
CA ASN A 64 19.57 -23.19 20.95
C ASN A 64 18.64 -23.65 22.08
N MET A 65 18.05 -24.83 21.93
CA MET A 65 17.13 -25.39 22.93
C MET A 65 17.83 -25.81 24.23
N ASP A 66 19.14 -26.05 24.21
CA ASP A 66 19.93 -26.40 25.41
C ASP A 66 20.22 -25.16 26.27
N ASN A 67 20.15 -23.96 25.68
CA ASN A 67 20.28 -22.69 26.39
C ASN A 67 19.19 -21.70 25.99
N ILE A 68 17.94 -22.06 26.29
CA ILE A 68 16.78 -21.26 25.88
C ILE A 68 16.87 -19.81 26.34
N HIS A 69 17.57 -19.49 27.44
CA HIS A 69 17.66 -18.13 28.01
C HIS A 69 18.73 -17.22 27.38
N ASP A 70 19.39 -17.65 26.30
CA ASP A 70 20.50 -16.94 25.63
C ASP A 70 20.20 -15.47 25.28
N TYR A 71 18.96 -15.16 24.88
CA TYR A 71 18.52 -13.82 24.49
C TYR A 71 17.63 -13.13 25.54
N ASP A 72 17.48 -13.71 26.73
CA ASP A 72 16.62 -13.11 27.76
C ASP A 72 17.19 -11.78 28.25
N SER A 73 16.30 -10.78 28.32
CA SER A 73 16.61 -9.39 28.66
C SER A 73 17.55 -8.66 27.69
N GLY A 74 17.66 -9.11 26.44
CA GLY A 74 18.43 -8.44 25.39
C GLY A 74 17.77 -7.16 24.88
N SER A 75 17.68 -6.12 25.73
CA SER A 75 17.22 -4.80 25.29
C SER A 75 18.27 -4.12 24.41
N VAL A 76 17.84 -3.12 23.64
CA VAL A 76 18.76 -2.33 22.79
C VAL A 76 19.95 -1.80 23.59
N ASN A 77 19.70 -1.24 24.78
CA ASN A 77 20.74 -0.76 25.69
C ASN A 77 21.67 -1.88 26.18
N ALA A 78 21.14 -3.08 26.40
CA ALA A 78 21.91 -4.22 26.87
C ALA A 78 22.87 -4.75 25.80
N TRP A 79 22.49 -4.69 24.53
CA TRP A 79 23.35 -4.99 23.38
C TRP A 79 24.40 -3.92 23.14
N ALA A 80 24.04 -2.65 23.30
CA ALA A 80 24.93 -1.50 23.05
C ALA A 80 25.97 -1.26 24.16
N ARG A 81 25.73 -1.76 25.37
CA ARG A 81 26.64 -1.60 26.50
C ARG A 81 27.75 -2.64 26.46
N ASP A 82 28.99 -2.19 26.64
CA ASP A 82 30.18 -3.05 26.72
C ASP A 82 30.23 -4.09 25.58
N VAL A 83 30.08 -3.61 24.32
CA VAL A 83 29.92 -4.44 23.10
C VAL A 83 31.00 -5.51 22.91
N GLU A 84 32.18 -5.32 23.50
CA GLU A 84 33.29 -6.27 23.44
C GLU A 84 33.09 -7.52 24.31
N ILE A 85 32.35 -7.40 25.42
CA ILE A 85 32.38 -8.39 26.51
C ILE A 85 31.00 -8.76 27.06
N ASN A 86 29.93 -8.15 26.57
CA ASN A 86 28.60 -8.50 27.09
C ASN A 86 28.18 -9.91 26.63
N LYS A 87 27.37 -10.56 27.46
CA LYS A 87 26.93 -11.96 27.25
C LYS A 87 26.22 -12.17 25.91
N PHE A 88 25.57 -11.15 25.36
CA PHE A 88 24.77 -11.27 24.14
C PHE A 88 25.67 -11.42 22.91
N TRP A 89 26.79 -10.69 22.88
CA TRP A 89 27.79 -10.84 21.83
C TRP A 89 28.55 -12.16 21.92
N GLU A 90 28.75 -12.72 23.12
CA GLU A 90 29.28 -14.08 23.28
C GLU A 90 28.36 -15.11 22.63
N VAL A 91 27.06 -15.06 22.96
CA VAL A 91 26.03 -15.91 22.34
C VAL A 91 25.98 -15.72 20.83
N PHE A 92 25.99 -14.47 20.36
CA PHE A 92 25.98 -14.13 18.93
C PHE A 92 27.20 -14.71 18.21
N ASN A 93 28.41 -14.55 18.77
CA ASN A 93 29.63 -15.10 18.18
C ASN A 93 29.57 -16.63 18.10
N ASN A 94 29.00 -17.30 19.10
CA ASN A 94 28.83 -18.76 19.10
C ASN A 94 27.87 -19.21 17.98
N HIS A 95 26.78 -18.47 17.73
CA HIS A 95 25.88 -18.76 16.61
C HIS A 95 26.54 -18.44 15.26
N LEU A 96 27.23 -17.30 15.14
CA LEU A 96 27.93 -16.92 13.91
C LEU A 96 29.03 -17.94 13.54
N ALA A 97 29.73 -18.49 14.53
CA ALA A 97 30.71 -19.56 14.31
C ALA A 97 30.07 -20.85 13.78
N GLN A 98 28.83 -21.16 14.19
CA GLN A 98 28.05 -22.29 13.68
C GLN A 98 27.49 -22.02 12.27
N TYR A 99 27.18 -20.76 11.95
CA TYR A 99 26.59 -20.34 10.68
C TYR A 99 27.49 -19.32 9.96
N PRO A 100 28.67 -19.73 9.45
CA PRO A 100 29.66 -18.80 8.89
C PRO A 100 29.24 -18.14 7.56
N LYS A 101 28.12 -18.58 6.95
CA LYS A 101 27.55 -17.98 5.73
C LYS A 101 26.57 -16.83 6.02
N THR A 102 26.43 -16.44 7.29
CA THR A 102 25.53 -15.36 7.67
C THR A 102 25.96 -14.07 6.99
N ASN A 103 25.03 -13.47 6.26
CA ASN A 103 25.22 -12.18 5.57
C ASN A 103 24.06 -11.21 5.82
N THR A 104 23.02 -11.68 6.49
CA THR A 104 21.82 -10.91 6.82
C THR A 104 21.56 -11.05 8.31
N ILE A 105 21.16 -9.97 8.97
CA ILE A 105 20.75 -9.98 10.38
C ILE A 105 19.34 -9.43 10.49
N TRP A 106 18.46 -10.14 11.19
CA TRP A 106 17.18 -9.59 11.65
C TRP A 106 17.31 -9.12 13.09
N TRP A 107 17.14 -7.82 13.32
CA TRP A 107 17.19 -7.21 14.64
C TRP A 107 15.80 -6.74 15.07
N GLN A 108 15.24 -7.38 16.10
CA GLN A 108 14.01 -6.89 16.73
C GLN A 108 14.35 -6.04 17.96
N LEU A 109 13.89 -4.78 17.94
CA LEU A 109 14.14 -3.79 18.99
C LEU A 109 13.25 -4.04 20.19
N CYS A 110 13.87 -4.46 21.29
CA CYS A 110 13.22 -4.56 22.60
C CYS A 110 13.62 -3.38 23.48
N ILE A 111 12.68 -2.48 23.78
CA ILE A 111 12.92 -1.27 24.59
C ILE A 111 12.00 -1.30 25.82
N PRO A 112 12.52 -1.66 27.01
CA PRO A 112 11.77 -1.61 28.26
C PRO A 112 11.26 -0.19 28.56
N LYS A 113 10.16 -0.06 29.33
CA LYS A 113 9.57 1.24 29.75
C LYS A 113 10.63 2.23 30.29
N GLY A 114 11.56 1.73 31.08
CA GLY A 114 12.62 2.54 31.70
C GLY A 114 13.69 3.05 30.72
N GLU A 115 13.69 2.57 29.47
CA GLU A 115 14.68 2.87 28.43
C GLU A 115 14.07 3.61 27.23
N ALA A 116 12.81 4.05 27.30
CA ALA A 116 12.12 4.73 26.20
C ALA A 116 12.78 6.04 25.70
N LYS A 117 13.80 6.54 26.40
CA LYS A 117 14.60 7.71 26.00
C LYS A 117 15.89 7.35 25.26
N ILE A 118 16.10 6.08 24.94
CA ILE A 118 17.31 5.64 24.25
C ILE A 118 17.44 6.33 22.88
N THR A 119 18.61 6.90 22.58
CA THR A 119 18.83 7.67 21.34
C THR A 119 19.44 6.80 20.24
N TYR A 120 19.42 7.33 19.01
CA TYR A 120 20.18 6.75 17.89
C TYR A 120 21.65 6.55 18.24
N GLU A 121 22.32 7.55 18.83
CA GLU A 121 23.76 7.51 19.14
C GLU A 121 24.09 6.44 20.17
N GLN A 122 23.17 6.18 21.11
CA GLN A 122 23.30 5.11 22.09
C GLN A 122 23.09 3.72 21.47
N THR A 123 22.43 3.64 20.33
CA THR A 123 22.06 2.39 19.66
C THR A 123 23.04 2.02 18.54
N PHE A 124 23.61 3.03 17.89
CA PHE A 124 24.56 2.89 16.79
C PHE A 124 25.74 1.94 17.04
N PRO A 125 26.32 1.82 18.25
CA PRO A 125 27.39 0.85 18.51
C PRO A 125 27.02 -0.60 18.19
N VAL A 126 25.74 -0.97 18.25
CA VAL A 126 25.28 -2.32 17.86
C VAL A 126 25.47 -2.54 16.36
N ILE A 127 25.12 -1.55 15.53
CA ILE A 127 25.28 -1.61 14.07
C ILE A 127 26.76 -1.73 13.71
N GLU A 128 27.61 -0.89 14.30
CA GLU A 128 29.07 -0.96 14.08
C GLU A 128 29.61 -2.34 14.43
N THR A 129 29.18 -2.89 15.56
CA THR A 129 29.59 -4.24 16.00
C THR A 129 29.14 -5.33 15.01
N LEU A 130 27.94 -5.20 14.41
CA LEU A 130 27.47 -6.12 13.37
C LEU A 130 28.31 -6.02 12.09
N ARG A 131 28.65 -4.80 11.66
CA ARG A 131 29.51 -4.55 10.49
C ARG A 131 30.91 -5.12 10.67
N GLU A 132 31.47 -5.00 11.88
CA GLU A 132 32.78 -5.57 12.21
C GLU A 132 32.77 -7.11 12.18
N LYS A 133 31.70 -7.73 12.68
CA LYS A 133 31.58 -9.19 12.77
C LYS A 133 31.20 -9.85 11.43
N ILE A 134 30.41 -9.16 10.61
CA ILE A 134 29.88 -9.66 9.35
C ILE A 134 30.12 -8.59 8.27
N PRO A 135 31.21 -8.70 7.49
CA PRO A 135 31.48 -7.75 6.41
C PRO A 135 30.35 -7.73 5.37
N ASN A 136 29.90 -6.53 4.99
CA ASN A 136 28.78 -6.29 4.07
C ASN A 136 27.44 -6.88 4.54
N VAL A 137 27.22 -6.92 5.86
CA VAL A 137 25.94 -7.35 6.44
C VAL A 137 24.78 -6.48 5.94
N THR A 138 23.66 -7.12 5.62
CA THR A 138 22.35 -6.43 5.52
C THR A 138 21.61 -6.58 6.83
N ILE A 139 21.14 -5.47 7.42
CA ILE A 139 20.47 -5.48 8.72
C ILE A 139 18.99 -5.13 8.51
N TYR A 140 18.09 -6.05 8.83
CA TYR A 140 16.65 -5.83 8.86
C TYR A 140 16.20 -5.48 10.27
N ILE A 141 15.58 -4.32 10.46
CA ILE A 141 15.21 -3.84 11.79
C ILE A 141 13.70 -3.79 11.99
N SER A 142 13.22 -4.40 13.06
CA SER A 142 11.80 -4.45 13.42
C SER A 142 11.57 -3.87 14.81
N PRO A 143 10.50 -3.12 15.06
CA PRO A 143 10.03 -2.90 16.42
C PRO A 143 9.56 -4.23 17.06
N LEU A 144 9.32 -4.21 18.37
CA LEU A 144 8.60 -5.30 19.03
C LEU A 144 7.19 -5.43 18.42
N ALA A 145 6.62 -6.64 18.47
CA ALA A 145 5.29 -6.89 17.93
C ALA A 145 4.22 -5.98 18.55
N GLU A 146 3.20 -5.63 17.76
CA GLU A 146 2.02 -4.92 18.23
C GLU A 146 1.06 -5.85 18.99
N TYR A 147 0.06 -5.28 19.66
CA TYR A 147 -0.91 -6.00 20.49
C TYR A 147 -2.30 -5.40 20.31
N THR A 148 -3.34 -6.22 20.17
CA THR A 148 -4.70 -5.72 19.82
C THR A 148 -5.46 -5.12 21.01
N GLU A 149 -5.32 -5.72 22.19
CA GLU A 149 -6.21 -5.44 23.35
C GLU A 149 -5.44 -5.04 24.61
N ASN A 150 -4.10 -5.08 24.58
CA ASN A 150 -3.23 -4.74 25.70
C ASN A 150 -1.92 -4.17 25.15
N VAL A 151 -1.01 -3.79 26.06
CA VAL A 151 0.38 -3.45 25.72
C VAL A 151 1.29 -4.35 26.54
N CYS A 152 2.40 -4.80 25.94
CA CYS A 152 3.46 -5.50 26.66
C CYS A 152 3.83 -4.73 27.94
N GLU A 153 3.66 -5.34 29.12
CA GLU A 153 3.86 -4.62 30.38
C GLU A 153 5.34 -4.25 30.62
N ILE A 154 6.26 -4.95 29.95
CA ILE A 154 7.71 -4.73 30.05
C ILE A 154 8.13 -3.48 29.27
N THR A 155 7.64 -3.31 28.04
CA THR A 155 8.02 -2.19 27.16
C THR A 155 7.10 -0.99 27.33
N GLY A 156 5.82 -1.21 27.61
CA GLY A 156 4.83 -0.15 27.64
C GLY A 156 4.60 0.47 26.27
N VAL A 157 3.70 1.47 26.25
CA VAL A 157 3.41 2.28 25.07
C VAL A 157 4.70 2.99 24.65
N ASP A 158 5.33 3.72 25.58
CA ASP A 158 6.54 4.51 25.33
C ASP A 158 7.68 3.67 24.73
N GLY A 159 7.86 2.42 25.18
CA GLY A 159 8.90 1.54 24.64
C GLY A 159 8.58 1.01 23.25
N ILE A 160 7.30 0.75 22.94
CA ILE A 160 6.86 0.34 21.60
C ILE A 160 6.99 1.50 20.62
N GLU A 161 6.46 2.69 20.98
CA GLU A 161 6.58 3.92 20.18
C GLU A 161 8.05 4.31 19.96
N ARG A 162 8.88 4.17 21.01
CA ARG A 162 10.31 4.38 20.85
C ARG A 162 10.94 3.35 19.91
N GLY A 163 10.52 2.09 20.00
CA GLY A 163 11.01 1.03 19.11
C GLY A 163 10.72 1.32 17.64
N ILE A 164 9.51 1.82 17.35
CA ILE A 164 9.09 2.22 15.99
C ILE A 164 9.95 3.38 15.50
N SER A 165 9.95 4.51 16.23
CA SER A 165 10.74 5.69 15.83
C SER A 165 12.24 5.42 15.74
N LEU A 166 12.79 4.57 16.62
CA LEU A 166 14.21 4.21 16.58
C LEU A 166 14.53 3.33 15.37
N ALA A 167 13.65 2.40 14.98
CA ALA A 167 13.82 1.59 13.77
C ALA A 167 13.89 2.48 12.52
N GLU A 168 12.98 3.46 12.40
CA GLU A 168 12.96 4.45 11.31
C GLU A 168 14.22 5.31 11.31
N GLU A 169 14.64 5.83 12.48
CA GLU A 169 15.88 6.61 12.58
C GLU A 169 17.13 5.81 12.16
N LEU A 170 17.17 4.50 12.44
CA LEU A 170 18.31 3.65 12.11
C LEU A 170 18.33 3.30 10.62
N ASP A 171 17.18 3.05 10.01
CA ASP A 171 17.02 2.87 8.56
C ASP A 171 17.46 4.14 7.80
N LEU A 172 16.86 5.29 8.12
CA LEU A 172 17.13 6.57 7.43
C LEU A 172 18.59 7.03 7.50
N LYS A 173 19.34 6.64 8.54
CA LYS A 173 20.73 7.07 8.76
C LYS A 173 21.77 6.05 8.34
N ASN A 174 21.39 4.87 7.83
CA ASN A 174 22.33 3.80 7.48
C ASN A 174 21.88 3.03 6.24
N ASP A 175 22.65 3.12 5.14
CA ASP A 175 22.31 2.51 3.85
C ASP A 175 22.22 0.96 3.86
N ASP A 176 22.81 0.30 4.85
CA ASP A 176 22.83 -1.17 5.04
C ASP A 176 21.83 -1.66 6.10
N VAL A 177 21.08 -0.74 6.72
CA VAL A 177 19.94 -1.03 7.58
C VAL A 177 18.68 -0.81 6.75
N LEU A 178 17.73 -1.76 6.83
CA LEU A 178 16.50 -1.76 6.06
C LEU A 178 15.32 -2.09 6.97
N PRO A 179 14.09 -1.66 6.62
CA PRO A 179 12.89 -2.02 7.38
C PRO A 179 12.69 -3.54 7.39
N GLY A 180 12.63 -4.12 8.59
CA GLY A 180 12.31 -5.51 8.84
C GLY A 180 10.81 -5.78 8.85
N PRO A 181 10.38 -7.04 9.08
CA PRO A 181 8.97 -7.37 9.16
C PRO A 181 8.28 -6.65 10.32
N VAL A 182 7.09 -6.12 10.08
CA VAL A 182 6.16 -5.71 11.14
C VAL A 182 5.48 -6.97 11.66
N LEU A 183 5.59 -7.22 12.97
CA LEU A 183 5.12 -8.45 13.60
C LEU A 183 3.89 -8.19 14.48
N GLY A 184 3.01 -9.18 14.57
CA GLY A 184 1.73 -9.07 15.26
C GLY A 184 0.61 -8.50 14.36
N PRO A 185 -0.42 -7.86 14.93
CA PRO A 185 -0.61 -7.67 16.35
C PRO A 185 -0.96 -9.00 17.06
N LEU A 186 -0.53 -9.17 18.30
CA LEU A 186 -0.90 -10.31 19.14
C LEU A 186 -2.19 -10.01 19.93
N SER A 187 -3.16 -10.92 19.85
CA SER A 187 -4.37 -10.89 20.68
C SER A 187 -4.12 -11.47 22.07
N LEU A 188 -5.06 -11.24 23.01
CA LEU A 188 -4.99 -11.86 24.33
C LEU A 188 -4.87 -13.38 24.28
N ALA A 189 -5.55 -14.03 23.32
CA ALA A 189 -5.50 -15.46 23.13
C ALA A 189 -4.16 -15.97 22.58
N GLU A 190 -3.30 -15.09 22.08
CA GLU A 190 -1.99 -15.39 21.50
C GLU A 190 -0.84 -15.02 22.45
N ILE A 191 -1.15 -14.44 23.61
CA ILE A 191 -0.21 -14.09 24.67
C ILE A 191 -0.17 -15.22 25.70
N SER A 192 0.99 -15.42 26.35
CA SER A 192 1.15 -16.42 27.39
C SER A 192 0.60 -15.94 28.73
N ASP A 193 -0.40 -16.65 29.26
CA ASP A 193 -0.93 -16.42 30.62
C ASP A 193 0.07 -16.81 31.73
N LYS A 194 1.16 -17.49 31.38
CA LYS A 194 2.15 -18.00 32.36
C LYS A 194 3.09 -16.91 32.87
N GLY A 195 3.33 -15.89 32.06
CA GLY A 195 4.07 -14.69 32.44
C GLY A 195 3.05 -13.60 32.71
N LYS A 196 2.95 -13.10 33.94
CA LYS A 196 2.10 -11.94 34.27
C LYS A 196 2.54 -10.64 33.55
N ASP A 197 3.40 -10.72 32.54
CA ASP A 197 3.98 -9.61 31.80
C ASP A 197 3.16 -9.18 30.57
N ARG A 198 2.14 -9.98 30.18
CA ARG A 198 1.29 -9.75 29.00
C ARG A 198 2.08 -9.39 27.73
N CYS A 199 3.30 -9.90 27.60
CA CYS A 199 4.24 -9.50 26.58
C CYS A 199 4.62 -10.67 25.69
N HIS A 200 4.92 -11.83 26.28
CA HIS A 200 5.43 -12.97 25.54
C HIS A 200 4.30 -13.75 24.84
N PRO A 201 4.46 -14.13 23.56
CA PRO A 201 3.50 -15.00 22.89
C PRO A 201 3.41 -16.38 23.55
N ASN A 202 2.23 -17.00 23.45
CA ASN A 202 2.08 -18.44 23.61
C ASN A 202 2.43 -19.17 22.30
N GLU A 203 2.27 -20.50 22.22
CA GLU A 203 2.63 -21.23 21.00
C GLU A 203 1.88 -20.73 19.74
N GLY A 204 0.61 -20.35 19.88
CA GLY A 204 -0.18 -19.77 18.78
C GLY A 204 0.40 -18.43 18.31
N GLY A 205 0.69 -17.53 19.25
CA GLY A 205 1.35 -16.25 18.92
C GLY A 205 2.75 -16.41 18.33
N MET A 206 3.51 -17.41 18.79
CA MET A 206 4.83 -17.73 18.23
C MET A 206 4.68 -18.17 16.77
N ARG A 207 3.76 -19.10 16.48
CA ARG A 207 3.51 -19.56 15.11
C ARG A 207 3.09 -18.41 14.19
N LYS A 208 2.16 -17.55 14.63
CA LYS A 208 1.73 -16.37 13.87
C LYS A 208 2.89 -15.44 13.49
N MET A 209 3.68 -15.01 14.48
CA MET A 209 4.84 -14.18 14.19
C MET A 209 5.90 -14.92 13.38
N GLY A 210 6.01 -16.23 13.55
CA GLY A 210 6.85 -17.10 12.73
C GLY A 210 6.43 -17.13 11.25
N GLU A 211 5.13 -17.19 10.96
CA GLU A 211 4.60 -17.15 9.59
C GLU A 211 4.87 -15.79 8.94
N GLN A 212 4.68 -14.69 9.69
CA GLN A 212 5.00 -13.33 9.22
C GLN A 212 6.49 -13.18 8.92
N LEU A 213 7.36 -13.69 9.81
CA LEU A 213 8.80 -13.72 9.60
C LEU A 213 9.19 -14.56 8.37
N LYS A 214 8.49 -15.69 8.15
CA LYS A 214 8.69 -16.55 6.97
C LYS A 214 8.24 -15.92 5.68
N GLN A 215 7.11 -15.22 5.69
CA GLN A 215 6.63 -14.49 4.53
C GLN A 215 7.62 -13.41 4.10
N PHE A 216 8.22 -12.71 5.05
CA PHE A 216 9.21 -11.68 4.79
C PHE A 216 10.47 -12.23 4.12
N PHE A 217 11.11 -13.23 4.74
CA PHE A 217 12.35 -13.79 4.19
C PHE A 217 12.11 -14.70 2.96
N GLY A 218 10.94 -15.31 2.84
CA GLY A 218 10.55 -16.15 1.70
C GLY A 218 10.39 -15.37 0.38
N LYS A 219 9.85 -14.14 0.42
CA LYS A 219 9.67 -13.28 -0.78
C LYS A 219 10.99 -12.91 -1.46
N LYS A 220 12.12 -12.89 -0.74
CA LYS A 220 13.44 -12.58 -1.30
C LYS A 220 14.04 -13.69 -2.17
N SER A 221 13.60 -14.94 -2.01
CA SER A 221 14.16 -16.09 -2.73
C SER A 221 13.70 -16.24 -4.18
N VAL A 222 12.65 -15.52 -4.59
CA VAL A 222 12.01 -15.70 -5.91
C VAL A 222 12.59 -14.79 -6.99
N ASN A 223 13.40 -13.78 -6.64
CA ASN A 223 13.72 -12.68 -7.55
C ASN A 223 15.09 -12.75 -8.26
N THR A 224 15.63 -13.93 -8.58
CA THR A 224 16.89 -13.97 -9.38
C THR A 224 17.12 -15.17 -10.31
N ALA A 225 16.13 -16.02 -10.60
CA ALA A 225 16.38 -17.17 -11.49
C ALA A 225 15.25 -17.57 -12.46
N ALA A 226 14.13 -16.85 -12.53
CA ALA A 226 12.95 -17.32 -13.26
C ALA A 226 12.45 -16.36 -14.37
N ILE A 227 13.34 -15.57 -14.95
CA ILE A 227 13.06 -14.82 -16.19
C ILE A 227 14.20 -15.07 -17.17
N GLU A 228 14.33 -16.33 -17.61
CA GLU A 228 14.94 -16.69 -18.88
C GLU A 228 14.61 -18.17 -19.13
N ASN A 229 13.97 -18.45 -20.26
CA ASN A 229 13.61 -19.77 -20.79
C ASN A 229 12.26 -20.35 -20.34
N PHE A 230 11.18 -19.80 -20.89
CA PHE A 230 9.97 -20.58 -21.20
C PHE A 230 9.52 -20.28 -22.64
N GLU A 231 10.33 -20.72 -23.60
CA GLU A 231 9.85 -21.09 -24.93
C GLU A 231 10.26 -22.55 -25.19
N GLU A 232 9.30 -23.33 -25.68
CA GLU A 232 9.41 -24.64 -26.33
C GLU A 232 10.06 -25.81 -25.55
N ASN A 233 9.25 -26.67 -24.94
CA ASN A 233 8.88 -27.95 -25.57
C ASN A 233 7.99 -28.82 -24.67
N SER A 234 6.93 -29.33 -25.29
CA SER A 234 6.05 -30.36 -24.74
C SER A 234 6.65 -31.77 -24.89
N THR A 235 6.13 -32.72 -24.10
CA THR A 235 6.44 -34.17 -24.00
C THR A 235 7.70 -34.45 -23.17
N ASP A 236 7.69 -35.18 -22.06
CA ASP A 236 7.08 -36.49 -21.80
C ASP A 236 6.79 -36.72 -20.28
N SER A 237 6.10 -37.82 -20.03
CA SER A 237 5.38 -38.32 -18.86
C SER A 237 6.18 -38.72 -17.59
N ASN A 238 5.42 -38.73 -16.46
CA ASN A 238 5.68 -39.39 -15.16
C ASN A 238 6.64 -38.72 -14.18
N ILE A 239 6.15 -37.66 -13.52
CA ILE A 239 6.49 -37.40 -12.12
C ILE A 239 5.19 -37.47 -11.31
N LYS A 240 5.07 -38.49 -10.47
CA LYS A 240 4.04 -38.56 -9.43
C LYS A 240 4.29 -37.41 -8.46
N VAL A 241 3.58 -36.31 -8.66
CA VAL A 241 3.44 -35.24 -7.67
C VAL A 241 2.70 -35.84 -6.49
N SER A 242 3.46 -36.15 -5.44
CA SER A 242 2.94 -36.36 -4.09
C SER A 242 2.18 -35.10 -3.71
N SER A 243 0.87 -35.26 -3.48
CA SER A 243 -0.08 -34.21 -3.12
C SER A 243 0.49 -33.24 -2.09
N LEU A 244 0.76 -32.01 -2.53
CA LEU A 244 0.73 -30.85 -1.66
C LEU A 244 -0.66 -30.83 -1.05
N VAL A 245 -0.74 -30.93 0.27
CA VAL A 245 -1.99 -30.72 0.99
C VAL A 245 -2.33 -29.24 0.77
N GLU A 246 -3.28 -28.96 -0.11
CA GLU A 246 -3.91 -27.64 -0.19
C GLU A 246 -4.42 -27.34 1.23
N LYS A 247 -3.79 -26.39 1.91
CA LYS A 247 -4.31 -25.86 3.18
C LYS A 247 -5.70 -25.33 2.87
N GLU A 248 -6.72 -25.99 3.40
CA GLU A 248 -8.09 -25.58 3.16
C GLU A 248 -8.29 -24.19 3.76
N LEU A 249 -8.70 -23.23 2.94
CA LEU A 249 -8.98 -21.86 3.38
C LEU A 249 -10.08 -21.87 4.45
N THR A 250 -9.96 -20.98 5.44
CA THR A 250 -11.04 -20.72 6.38
C THR A 250 -12.28 -20.22 5.65
N PHE A 251 -13.43 -20.27 6.31
CA PHE A 251 -14.66 -19.72 5.76
C PHE A 251 -14.50 -18.24 5.36
N GLU A 252 -13.90 -17.44 6.23
CA GLU A 252 -13.64 -16.02 6.01
C GLU A 252 -12.69 -15.79 4.82
N GLU A 253 -11.59 -16.54 4.77
CA GLU A 253 -10.64 -16.48 3.65
C GLU A 253 -11.29 -16.87 2.31
N LYS A 254 -12.19 -17.87 2.31
CA LYS A 254 -12.94 -18.26 1.11
C LYS A 254 -13.86 -17.13 0.63
N ILE A 255 -14.52 -16.41 1.55
CA ILE A 255 -15.40 -15.30 1.20
C ILE A 255 -14.60 -14.11 0.67
N TRP A 256 -13.54 -13.69 1.36
CA TRP A 256 -12.70 -12.59 0.89
C TRP A 256 -12.08 -12.91 -0.47
N LYS A 257 -11.56 -14.13 -0.63
CA LYS A 257 -11.05 -14.59 -1.92
C LYS A 257 -12.11 -14.51 -3.01
N LYS A 258 -13.35 -14.95 -2.73
CA LYS A 258 -14.46 -14.85 -3.69
C LYS A 258 -14.78 -13.40 -4.07
N ARG A 259 -14.87 -12.48 -3.09
CA ARG A 259 -15.13 -11.04 -3.34
C ARG A 259 -14.05 -10.42 -4.23
N ILE A 260 -12.78 -10.74 -3.95
CA ILE A 260 -11.62 -10.30 -4.76
C ILE A 260 -11.71 -10.89 -6.17
N ASP A 261 -11.84 -12.22 -6.30
CA ASP A 261 -11.91 -12.93 -7.57
C ASP A 261 -13.06 -12.42 -8.46
N ASP A 262 -14.24 -12.18 -7.88
CA ASP A 262 -15.40 -11.67 -8.60
C ASP A 262 -15.20 -10.23 -9.10
N SER A 263 -14.50 -9.39 -8.32
CA SER A 263 -14.20 -7.99 -8.65
C SER A 263 -13.32 -7.84 -9.88
N ILE A 264 -12.37 -8.76 -10.04
CA ILE A 264 -11.40 -8.79 -11.15
C ILE A 264 -11.75 -9.81 -12.24
N ALA A 265 -12.88 -10.51 -12.10
CA ALA A 265 -13.34 -11.52 -13.04
C ALA A 265 -13.56 -10.89 -14.43
N PRO A 266 -13.15 -11.56 -15.52
CA PRO A 266 -13.27 -10.99 -16.85
C PRO A 266 -14.74 -10.96 -17.32
N THR A 267 -15.13 -9.83 -17.91
CA THR A 267 -16.36 -9.67 -18.70
C THR A 267 -15.98 -9.54 -20.19
N PRO A 268 -16.71 -10.18 -21.12
CA PRO A 268 -16.49 -9.99 -22.54
C PRO A 268 -16.53 -8.51 -22.91
N CYS A 269 -15.51 -8.02 -23.61
CA CYS A 269 -15.48 -6.67 -24.14
C CYS A 269 -15.66 -6.72 -25.66
N PRO A 270 -16.78 -6.22 -26.21
CA PRO A 270 -16.99 -6.17 -27.66
C PRO A 270 -15.94 -5.29 -28.36
N ASP A 271 -15.81 -5.47 -29.67
CA ASP A 271 -14.94 -4.65 -30.50
C ASP A 271 -15.22 -3.15 -30.31
N ILE A 272 -14.14 -2.39 -30.21
CA ILE A 272 -14.19 -0.94 -30.02
C ILE A 272 -14.48 -0.30 -31.38
N ASN A 273 -15.70 0.18 -31.55
CA ASN A 273 -16.06 0.99 -32.70
C ASN A 273 -15.62 2.43 -32.48
N LYS A 274 -14.99 3.02 -33.51
CA LYS A 274 -14.65 4.45 -33.48
C LYS A 274 -15.95 5.25 -33.44
N LEU A 275 -16.10 6.08 -32.40
CA LEU A 275 -17.20 7.04 -32.31
C LEU A 275 -16.97 8.18 -33.30
N GLU A 276 -18.01 8.53 -34.05
CA GLU A 276 -17.99 9.68 -34.95
C GLU A 276 -18.70 10.87 -34.30
N PHE A 277 -18.04 12.01 -34.32
CA PHE A 277 -18.58 13.26 -33.79
C PHE A 277 -18.61 14.33 -34.89
N PRO A 278 -19.51 15.33 -34.80
CA PRO A 278 -19.49 16.49 -35.68
C PRO A 278 -18.10 17.13 -35.77
N SER A 279 -17.73 17.65 -36.95
CA SER A 279 -16.38 18.17 -37.20
C SER A 279 -16.01 19.40 -36.35
N ASN A 280 -17.00 20.10 -35.81
CA ASN A 280 -16.82 21.21 -34.88
C ASN A 280 -16.62 20.76 -33.41
N TYR A 281 -16.66 19.46 -33.13
CA TYR A 281 -16.31 18.91 -31.82
C TYR A 281 -14.84 18.54 -31.81
N TYR A 282 -14.24 18.50 -30.63
CA TYR A 282 -12.87 18.05 -30.46
C TYR A 282 -12.72 16.56 -30.80
N GLN A 283 -11.77 16.26 -31.69
CA GLN A 283 -11.56 14.92 -32.26
C GLN A 283 -10.38 14.15 -31.63
N GLY A 284 -9.59 14.80 -30.78
CA GLY A 284 -8.37 14.23 -30.21
C GLY A 284 -8.61 13.32 -29.00
N PRO A 285 -7.52 12.89 -28.34
CA PRO A 285 -7.55 12.08 -27.11
C PRO A 285 -8.15 12.84 -25.93
N LEU A 286 -8.73 12.08 -25.00
CA LEU A 286 -9.36 12.57 -23.78
C LEU A 286 -8.85 11.78 -22.58
N ILE A 287 -8.43 12.48 -21.52
CA ILE A 287 -8.16 11.90 -20.21
C ILE A 287 -9.20 12.45 -19.23
N ASP A 288 -9.99 11.56 -18.63
CA ASP A 288 -11.00 11.89 -17.62
C ASP A 288 -10.32 11.99 -16.24
N THR A 289 -10.13 13.19 -15.71
CA THR A 289 -9.33 13.36 -14.48
C THR A 289 -10.10 13.11 -13.18
N HIS A 290 -11.32 12.57 -13.26
CA HIS A 290 -12.11 12.32 -12.05
C HIS A 290 -13.09 11.14 -12.20
N LEU A 291 -12.66 9.95 -11.76
CA LEU A 291 -13.47 8.74 -11.76
C LEU A 291 -13.37 8.04 -10.41
N HIS A 292 -14.50 7.89 -9.70
CA HIS A 292 -14.54 7.04 -8.51
C HIS A 292 -14.71 5.57 -8.87
N ILE A 293 -13.97 4.70 -8.21
CA ILE A 293 -14.09 3.25 -8.36
C ILE A 293 -14.92 2.71 -7.19
N PRO A 294 -15.92 1.83 -7.45
CA PRO A 294 -16.74 1.30 -6.37
C PRO A 294 -15.92 0.37 -5.47
N ALA A 295 -16.24 0.35 -4.18
CA ALA A 295 -15.67 -0.60 -3.25
C ALA A 295 -16.33 -1.98 -3.38
N ILE A 296 -15.67 -3.00 -2.83
CA ILE A 296 -16.27 -4.32 -2.58
C ILE A 296 -17.17 -4.26 -1.33
N PRO A 297 -18.03 -5.28 -1.08
CA PRO A 297 -18.66 -5.44 0.22
C PRO A 297 -17.60 -5.50 1.33
N ASP A 298 -17.69 -4.59 2.29
CA ASP A 298 -16.73 -4.36 3.38
C ASP A 298 -17.15 -4.95 4.72
N GLY A 299 -18.42 -5.38 4.86
CA GLY A 299 -18.91 -6.10 6.03
C GLY A 299 -18.18 -7.41 6.30
N LEU A 300 -18.01 -7.76 7.58
CA LEU A 300 -17.35 -9.01 7.99
C LEU A 300 -18.08 -10.24 7.40
N PRO A 301 -17.36 -11.27 6.93
CA PRO A 301 -17.98 -12.49 6.41
C PRO A 301 -18.80 -13.25 7.47
N GLU A 302 -20.07 -13.60 7.16
CA GLU A 302 -20.98 -14.31 8.06
C GLU A 302 -21.47 -15.67 7.48
N GLU A 303 -21.59 -16.71 8.31
CA GLU A 303 -22.08 -18.02 7.87
C GLU A 303 -23.53 -17.94 7.36
N GLY A 304 -23.73 -18.28 6.07
CA GLY A 304 -25.04 -18.20 5.42
C GLY A 304 -25.25 -16.93 4.59
N GLU A 305 -24.21 -16.13 4.37
CA GLU A 305 -24.20 -15.00 3.42
C GLU A 305 -24.41 -15.50 1.97
N GLU A 306 -25.65 -15.86 1.62
CA GLU A 306 -26.13 -15.74 0.23
C GLU A 306 -26.36 -14.25 0.02
N TYR A 307 -25.49 -13.61 -0.76
CA TYR A 307 -25.60 -12.19 -1.11
C TYR A 307 -26.97 -11.85 -1.72
N SER A 308 -27.95 -11.56 -0.88
CA SER A 308 -29.17 -10.83 -1.24
C SER A 308 -28.98 -9.38 -0.85
N LEU A 309 -28.06 -8.68 -1.54
CA LEU A 309 -28.11 -7.21 -1.62
C LEU A 309 -29.34 -6.73 -2.44
N GLU A 310 -30.31 -7.61 -2.71
CA GLU A 310 -31.59 -7.31 -3.35
C GLU A 310 -32.40 -6.27 -2.55
N GLU A 311 -32.08 -6.04 -1.28
CA GLU A 311 -32.64 -4.94 -0.50
C GLU A 311 -31.63 -3.78 -0.33
N GLU A 312 -31.84 -2.72 -1.13
CA GLU A 312 -31.79 -1.32 -0.66
C GLU A 312 -30.46 -0.53 -0.59
N LEU A 313 -29.36 -0.90 -1.25
CA LEU A 313 -28.30 0.10 -1.51
C LEU A 313 -28.74 1.03 -2.66
N GLU A 314 -29.46 2.10 -2.32
CA GLU A 314 -29.71 3.21 -3.24
C GLU A 314 -28.43 4.06 -3.36
N GLY A 315 -27.90 4.18 -4.57
CA GLY A 315 -26.79 5.10 -4.80
C GLY A 315 -27.24 6.54 -4.53
N ARG A 316 -26.33 7.38 -4.06
CA ARG A 316 -26.51 8.85 -3.98
C ARG A 316 -27.06 9.44 -5.29
N PHE A 317 -26.70 8.86 -6.44
CA PHE A 317 -27.19 9.28 -7.76
C PHE A 317 -28.51 8.62 -8.20
N GLY A 318 -29.13 7.82 -7.32
CA GLY A 318 -30.38 7.11 -7.54
C GLY A 318 -30.21 5.80 -8.32
N GLY A 319 -31.14 4.88 -8.11
CA GLY A 319 -31.01 3.50 -8.59
C GLY A 319 -30.02 2.69 -7.74
N PRO A 320 -29.65 1.46 -8.19
CA PRO A 320 -28.77 0.59 -7.41
C PRO A 320 -27.36 1.18 -7.26
N GLY A 321 -26.85 1.20 -6.03
CA GLY A 321 -25.47 1.52 -5.71
C GLY A 321 -24.50 0.52 -6.34
N ALA A 322 -23.37 1.02 -6.82
CA ALA A 322 -22.32 0.23 -7.45
C ALA A 322 -21.49 -0.47 -6.39
N VAL A 323 -21.46 -1.80 -6.47
CA VAL A 323 -20.70 -2.67 -5.56
C VAL A 323 -19.81 -3.57 -6.41
N LEU A 324 -18.51 -3.40 -6.26
CA LEU A 324 -17.51 -4.09 -7.07
C LEU A 324 -17.51 -5.59 -6.78
N GLY A 325 -17.46 -6.39 -7.85
CA GLY A 325 -17.58 -7.85 -7.80
C GLY A 325 -19.01 -8.36 -7.72
N PHE A 326 -19.98 -7.51 -7.37
CA PHE A 326 -21.37 -7.90 -7.26
C PHE A 326 -22.18 -7.52 -8.51
N ASN A 327 -22.44 -6.23 -8.70
CA ASN A 327 -23.26 -5.71 -9.81
C ASN A 327 -22.44 -4.95 -10.86
N ILE A 328 -21.15 -4.77 -10.62
CA ILE A 328 -20.18 -4.24 -11.56
C ILE A 328 -18.78 -4.82 -11.32
N LYS A 329 -17.96 -4.90 -12.36
CA LYS A 329 -16.59 -5.47 -12.32
C LYS A 329 -15.57 -4.51 -12.94
N MET A 330 -14.31 -4.63 -12.54
CA MET A 330 -13.24 -3.79 -13.10
C MET A 330 -13.09 -3.97 -14.61
N SER A 331 -13.24 -5.19 -15.13
CA SER A 331 -13.18 -5.43 -16.56
C SER A 331 -14.31 -4.76 -17.34
N GLN A 332 -15.49 -4.61 -16.71
CA GLN A 332 -16.63 -3.93 -17.32
C GLN A 332 -16.40 -2.42 -17.36
N ILE A 333 -15.92 -1.84 -16.27
CA ILE A 333 -15.54 -0.41 -16.20
C ILE A 333 -14.46 -0.10 -17.25
N ALA A 334 -13.38 -0.90 -17.29
CA ALA A 334 -12.30 -0.75 -18.26
C ALA A 334 -12.78 -0.90 -19.71
N CYS A 335 -13.70 -1.82 -19.98
CA CYS A 335 -14.29 -1.99 -21.30
C CYS A 335 -15.13 -0.77 -21.71
N ASN A 336 -15.97 -0.26 -20.81
CA ASN A 336 -16.84 0.87 -21.11
C ASN A 336 -16.03 2.14 -21.36
N LEU A 337 -15.00 2.42 -20.55
CA LEU A 337 -14.04 3.53 -20.76
C LEU A 337 -13.41 3.52 -22.16
N LYS A 338 -12.96 2.35 -22.63
CA LYS A 338 -12.41 2.21 -23.98
C LYS A 338 -13.47 2.47 -25.05
N ARG A 339 -14.69 1.97 -24.86
CA ARG A 339 -15.79 2.04 -25.84
C ARG A 339 -16.51 3.39 -25.87
N GLU A 340 -16.44 4.18 -24.81
CA GLU A 340 -16.89 5.58 -24.81
C GLU A 340 -15.85 6.54 -25.40
N GLY A 341 -14.59 6.08 -25.60
CA GLY A 341 -13.52 6.85 -26.21
C GLY A 341 -12.68 7.67 -25.23
N THR A 342 -12.65 7.27 -23.96
CA THR A 342 -11.76 7.79 -22.91
C THR A 342 -10.44 7.00 -22.97
N MET A 343 -9.32 7.71 -23.13
CA MET A 343 -8.01 7.09 -23.29
C MET A 343 -7.45 6.59 -21.95
N LYS A 344 -7.54 7.44 -20.94
CA LYS A 344 -7.06 7.20 -19.58
C LYS A 344 -7.93 7.98 -18.60
N ASN A 345 -7.86 7.65 -17.32
CA ASN A 345 -8.50 8.43 -16.27
C ASN A 345 -7.64 8.56 -15.01
N PHE A 346 -8.01 9.46 -14.11
CA PHE A 346 -7.58 9.41 -12.71
C PHE A 346 -8.65 8.64 -11.93
N ALA A 347 -8.28 7.45 -11.47
CA ALA A 347 -9.17 6.54 -10.77
C ALA A 347 -8.91 6.62 -9.27
N PHE A 348 -9.96 6.98 -8.52
CA PHE A 348 -9.96 7.01 -7.08
C PHE A 348 -10.33 5.63 -6.53
N PHE A 349 -9.31 4.89 -6.12
CA PHE A 349 -9.42 3.53 -5.59
C PHE A 349 -9.65 3.58 -4.08
N PRO A 350 -10.83 3.17 -3.57
CA PRO A 350 -11.09 3.19 -2.14
C PRO A 350 -10.17 2.23 -1.38
N VAL A 351 -9.61 2.66 -0.26
CA VAL A 351 -8.85 1.82 0.69
C VAL A 351 -9.30 2.15 2.10
N TYR A 352 -10.12 1.27 2.67
CA TYR A 352 -10.65 1.40 4.03
C TYR A 352 -9.70 0.79 5.05
N GLN A 353 -9.70 1.30 6.28
CA GLN A 353 -8.82 0.85 7.36
C GLN A 353 -9.14 -0.58 7.82
N GLU A 354 -10.38 -1.01 7.63
CA GLU A 354 -10.93 -2.29 8.07
C GLU A 354 -10.52 -3.44 7.14
N ILE A 355 -10.39 -3.17 5.84
CA ILE A 355 -10.08 -4.16 4.80
C ILE A 355 -8.99 -3.70 3.80
N PRO A 356 -7.87 -3.11 4.27
CA PRO A 356 -6.92 -2.45 3.38
C PRO A 356 -6.23 -3.46 2.46
N LEU A 357 -5.90 -4.66 2.96
CA LEU A 357 -5.16 -5.67 2.19
C LEU A 357 -5.98 -6.21 1.01
N GLN A 358 -7.27 -6.46 1.23
CA GLN A 358 -8.19 -6.98 0.20
C GLN A 358 -8.37 -5.96 -0.92
N LEU A 359 -8.56 -4.68 -0.56
CA LEU A 359 -8.68 -3.60 -1.54
C LEU A 359 -7.37 -3.38 -2.30
N LEU A 360 -6.23 -3.32 -1.60
CA LEU A 360 -4.91 -3.16 -2.21
C LEU A 360 -4.57 -4.31 -3.17
N GLU A 361 -4.96 -5.54 -2.88
CA GLU A 361 -4.82 -6.68 -3.79
C GLU A 361 -5.61 -6.46 -5.10
N ILE A 362 -6.87 -6.04 -5.00
CA ILE A 362 -7.71 -5.74 -6.18
C ILE A 362 -7.09 -4.61 -7.01
N TRP A 363 -6.56 -3.57 -6.37
CA TRP A 363 -5.95 -2.43 -7.07
C TRP A 363 -4.65 -2.80 -7.75
N ASN A 364 -3.80 -3.61 -7.11
CA ASN A 364 -2.60 -4.15 -7.74
C ASN A 364 -2.96 -5.00 -8.97
N ASP A 365 -3.94 -5.89 -8.86
CA ASP A 365 -4.40 -6.73 -9.97
C ASP A 365 -5.05 -5.92 -11.10
N THR A 366 -5.78 -4.87 -10.75
CA THR A 366 -6.35 -3.92 -11.70
C THR A 366 -5.26 -3.23 -12.49
N MET A 367 -4.23 -2.70 -11.79
CA MET A 367 -3.12 -2.02 -12.43
C MET A 367 -2.24 -2.95 -13.25
N TYR A 368 -2.12 -4.23 -12.86
CA TYR A 368 -1.48 -5.24 -13.68
C TYR A 368 -2.26 -5.52 -14.99
N LYS A 369 -3.59 -5.61 -14.94
CA LYS A 369 -4.45 -5.94 -16.09
C LYS A 369 -4.74 -4.75 -17.01
N TYR A 370 -4.82 -3.54 -16.45
CA TYR A 370 -5.30 -2.34 -17.15
C TYR A 370 -4.41 -1.10 -16.93
N PRO A 371 -3.05 -1.20 -17.00
CA PRO A 371 -2.15 -0.10 -16.66
C PRO A 371 -2.31 1.15 -17.55
N GLU A 372 -2.73 0.95 -18.79
CA GLU A 372 -2.90 2.03 -19.77
C GLU A 372 -4.20 2.83 -19.58
N ILE A 373 -5.15 2.30 -18.79
CA ILE A 373 -6.49 2.89 -18.65
C ILE A 373 -6.61 3.71 -17.37
N PHE A 374 -6.01 3.24 -16.28
CA PHE A 374 -6.17 3.87 -14.97
C PHE A 374 -4.90 4.58 -14.53
N THR A 375 -5.05 5.76 -13.95
CA THR A 375 -4.02 6.44 -13.16
C THR A 375 -4.44 6.31 -11.69
N PRO A 376 -3.77 5.47 -10.89
CA PRO A 376 -4.24 5.09 -9.56
C PRO A 376 -4.07 6.23 -8.55
N PHE A 377 -5.17 6.68 -7.95
CA PHE A 377 -5.18 7.51 -6.74
C PHE A 377 -5.69 6.67 -5.57
N ILE A 378 -4.95 6.66 -4.45
CA ILE A 378 -5.44 6.03 -3.22
C ILE A 378 -6.42 6.97 -2.53
N MET A 379 -7.65 6.52 -2.37
CA MET A 379 -8.73 7.25 -1.71
C MET A 379 -9.07 6.53 -0.40
N SER A 380 -8.61 7.05 0.72
CA SER A 380 -8.82 6.43 2.03
C SER A 380 -9.65 7.33 2.92
N SER A 381 -10.48 6.77 3.80
CA SER A 381 -11.13 7.53 4.88
C SER A 381 -10.86 6.88 6.25
N GLY A 382 -10.82 7.70 7.29
CA GLY A 382 -10.71 7.29 8.68
C GLY A 382 -12.07 7.34 9.35
N ASN A 383 -13.01 6.50 8.88
CA ASN A 383 -14.39 6.43 9.39
C ASN A 383 -15.17 7.75 9.29
N ASP A 384 -15.12 8.41 8.14
CA ASP A 384 -15.72 9.73 7.90
C ASP A 384 -17.26 9.79 7.98
N ASN A 385 -17.93 8.65 8.05
CA ASN A 385 -19.36 8.59 8.36
C ASN A 385 -19.67 8.87 9.85
N GLU A 386 -18.66 8.94 10.72
CA GLU A 386 -18.81 9.18 12.15
C GLU A 386 -18.38 10.61 12.55
N PRO A 387 -19.01 11.23 13.58
CA PRO A 387 -18.68 12.61 13.99
C PRO A 387 -17.23 12.82 14.44
N ASN A 388 -16.55 11.75 14.86
CA ASN A 388 -15.15 11.75 15.30
C ASN A 388 -14.20 11.15 14.25
N GLY A 389 -14.71 10.83 13.05
CA GLY A 389 -13.90 10.35 11.95
C GLY A 389 -13.20 11.46 11.17
N PHE A 390 -12.49 11.06 10.13
CA PHE A 390 -11.75 11.95 9.24
C PHE A 390 -11.91 11.54 7.78
N PRO A 391 -11.96 12.48 6.83
CA PRO A 391 -12.08 12.19 5.39
C PRO A 391 -10.82 11.56 4.78
N THR A 392 -9.82 11.25 5.61
CA THR A 392 -8.50 10.73 5.29
C THR A 392 -8.02 9.84 6.46
N VAL A 393 -6.96 9.06 6.26
CA VAL A 393 -6.31 8.29 7.35
C VAL A 393 -5.11 9.07 7.89
N ASP A 394 -4.57 8.67 9.05
CA ASP A 394 -3.36 9.29 9.57
C ASP A 394 -2.10 8.92 8.76
N SER A 395 -1.00 9.61 9.04
CA SER A 395 0.27 9.42 8.34
C SER A 395 0.86 8.01 8.52
N LYS A 396 0.66 7.36 9.68
CA LYS A 396 1.15 5.99 9.92
C LYS A 396 0.37 5.01 9.03
N THR A 397 -0.96 5.07 9.07
CA THR A 397 -1.82 4.21 8.24
C THR A 397 -1.55 4.42 6.75
N LEU A 398 -1.41 5.67 6.30
CA LEU A 398 -1.11 5.94 4.89
C LEU A 398 0.23 5.30 4.46
N ARG A 399 1.28 5.42 5.30
CA ARG A 399 2.58 4.80 5.02
C ARG A 399 2.47 3.28 4.95
N GLU A 400 1.72 2.66 5.86
CA GLU A 400 1.46 1.21 5.85
C GLU A 400 0.74 0.78 4.57
N MET A 401 -0.29 1.51 4.14
CA MET A 401 -1.03 1.22 2.90
C MET A 401 -0.13 1.31 1.66
N LEU A 402 0.72 2.35 1.58
CA LEU A 402 1.64 2.56 0.45
C LEU A 402 2.77 1.52 0.43
N ALA A 403 3.20 1.04 1.60
CA ALA A 403 4.26 0.04 1.72
C ALA A 403 3.86 -1.36 1.22
N VAL A 404 2.55 -1.69 1.15
CA VAL A 404 2.08 -3.00 0.68
C VAL A 404 2.48 -3.25 -0.78
N TYR A 405 2.25 -2.26 -1.65
CA TYR A 405 2.63 -2.27 -3.06
C TYR A 405 3.33 -0.95 -3.43
N PRO A 406 4.65 -0.83 -3.18
CA PRO A 406 5.39 0.39 -3.43
C PRO A 406 5.28 0.84 -4.89
N ASN A 407 5.11 2.15 -5.10
CA ASN A 407 4.95 2.80 -6.41
C ASN A 407 3.66 2.46 -7.18
N LEU A 408 2.71 1.75 -6.57
CA LEU A 408 1.42 1.44 -7.19
C LEU A 408 0.65 2.71 -7.54
N PHE A 409 0.50 3.61 -6.56
CA PHE A 409 -0.28 4.84 -6.70
C PHE A 409 0.53 5.98 -7.32
N LYS A 410 -0.18 6.91 -7.97
CA LYS A 410 0.35 8.15 -8.57
C LYS A 410 -0.19 9.41 -7.90
N GLY A 411 -1.26 9.27 -7.11
CA GLY A 411 -1.77 10.36 -6.29
C GLY A 411 -2.51 9.87 -5.05
N TYR A 412 -2.85 10.83 -4.20
CA TYR A 412 -3.58 10.66 -2.96
C TYR A 412 -4.83 11.55 -2.95
N GLY A 413 -5.97 10.94 -2.67
CA GLY A 413 -7.29 11.56 -2.75
C GLY A 413 -8.24 10.74 -3.61
N GLU A 414 -9.43 11.23 -3.96
CA GLU A 414 -9.97 12.52 -3.52
C GLU A 414 -10.14 12.55 -2.01
N ILE A 415 -9.62 13.60 -1.36
CA ILE A 415 -9.94 13.88 0.04
C ILE A 415 -11.05 14.92 0.07
N GLY A 416 -12.24 14.48 0.48
CA GLY A 416 -13.40 15.36 0.69
C GLY A 416 -13.24 16.16 1.98
N LEU A 417 -12.65 17.34 1.91
CA LEU A 417 -12.35 18.20 3.07
C LEU A 417 -13.58 18.91 3.64
N TYR A 418 -14.75 18.76 3.01
CA TYR A 418 -16.02 19.30 3.49
C TYR A 418 -16.63 18.45 4.61
N ALA A 419 -17.53 19.07 5.38
CA ALA A 419 -18.25 18.35 6.43
C ALA A 419 -19.18 17.30 5.83
N ARG A 420 -19.12 16.05 6.33
CA ARG A 420 -19.99 14.97 5.84
C ARG A 420 -21.44 15.20 6.28
N GLU A 421 -22.37 14.76 5.42
CA GLU A 421 -23.80 14.84 5.70
C GLU A 421 -24.20 13.92 6.88
N ASN A 422 -25.42 14.08 7.41
CA ASN A 422 -26.01 13.21 8.44
C ASN A 422 -25.22 13.07 9.76
N GLY A 423 -24.34 14.02 10.06
CA GLY A 423 -23.57 14.03 11.31
C GLY A 423 -22.26 13.25 11.25
N GLY A 424 -21.74 12.95 10.06
CA GLY A 424 -20.40 12.39 9.89
C GLY A 424 -19.28 13.41 10.23
N SER A 425 -18.07 13.13 9.74
CA SER A 425 -16.88 13.89 10.11
C SER A 425 -17.01 15.38 9.80
N PRO A 426 -16.47 16.26 10.66
CA PRO A 426 -16.41 17.69 10.38
C PRO A 426 -15.50 17.98 9.18
N ALA A 427 -15.62 19.20 8.64
CA ALA A 427 -14.68 19.69 7.63
C ALA A 427 -13.24 19.66 8.17
N LEU A 428 -12.31 19.24 7.32
CA LEU A 428 -10.88 19.15 7.64
C LEU A 428 -10.12 20.21 6.86
N SER A 429 -9.54 21.19 7.56
CA SER A 429 -8.76 22.24 6.90
C SER A 429 -7.55 21.65 6.14
N PRO A 430 -7.20 22.14 4.93
CA PRO A 430 -6.01 21.71 4.20
C PRO A 430 -4.74 21.81 5.04
N ASP A 431 -4.57 22.87 5.83
CA ASP A 431 -3.40 23.06 6.71
C ASP A 431 -3.54 22.39 8.09
N SER A 432 -4.49 21.48 8.26
CA SER A 432 -4.66 20.74 9.51
C SER A 432 -3.42 19.91 9.86
N GLN A 433 -3.18 19.73 11.16
CA GLN A 433 -2.03 18.95 11.63
C GLN A 433 -1.96 17.55 11.00
N MET A 434 -3.11 16.90 10.81
CA MET A 434 -3.21 15.60 10.15
C MET A 434 -2.63 15.62 8.72
N LEU A 435 -3.04 16.58 7.89
CA LEU A 435 -2.53 16.70 6.53
C LEU A 435 -1.07 17.19 6.49
N THR A 436 -0.64 18.03 7.45
CA THR A 436 0.77 18.44 7.53
C THR A 436 1.73 17.29 7.78
N TYR A 437 1.28 16.20 8.43
CA TYR A 437 2.06 14.97 8.58
C TYR A 437 1.99 14.06 7.35
N ILE A 438 0.99 14.23 6.48
CA ILE A 438 0.83 13.49 5.23
C ILE A 438 1.70 14.08 4.11
N TYR A 439 1.83 15.41 4.00
CA TYR A 439 2.61 16.03 2.93
C TYR A 439 4.06 15.53 2.77
N PRO A 440 4.81 15.26 3.85
CA PRO A 440 6.12 14.60 3.74
C PRO A 440 6.06 13.23 3.05
N ILE A 441 5.04 12.41 3.33
CA ILE A 441 4.84 11.09 2.70
C ILE A 441 4.52 11.28 1.21
N ILE A 442 3.64 12.22 0.88
CA ILE A 442 3.30 12.53 -0.52
C ILE A 442 4.55 12.89 -1.32
N ARG A 443 5.45 13.69 -0.72
CA ARG A 443 6.72 14.06 -1.33
C ARG A 443 7.66 12.87 -1.51
N GLU A 444 7.82 12.05 -0.46
CA GLU A 444 8.66 10.85 -0.46
C GLU A 444 8.21 9.84 -1.53
N GLU A 445 6.91 9.64 -1.65
CA GLU A 445 6.27 8.68 -2.56
C GLU A 445 5.97 9.29 -3.95
N ASN A 446 6.36 10.55 -4.17
CA ASN A 446 6.12 11.31 -5.39
C ASN A 446 4.65 11.22 -5.87
N LEU A 447 3.71 11.56 -4.99
CA LEU A 447 2.28 11.55 -5.26
C LEU A 447 1.75 12.96 -5.57
N VAL A 448 0.73 13.05 -6.41
CA VAL A 448 -0.13 14.25 -6.52
C VAL A 448 -1.21 14.22 -5.45
N ILE A 449 -1.64 15.37 -4.97
CA ILE A 449 -2.77 15.46 -4.04
C ILE A 449 -4.03 15.90 -4.79
N TYR A 450 -5.17 15.27 -4.51
CA TYR A 450 -6.48 15.65 -5.05
C TYR A 450 -7.44 15.98 -3.90
N PHE A 451 -7.92 17.23 -3.85
CA PHE A 451 -8.84 17.71 -2.82
C PHE A 451 -10.21 18.07 -3.39
N HIS A 452 -11.23 17.91 -2.55
CA HIS A 452 -12.48 18.63 -2.68
C HIS A 452 -12.63 19.54 -1.45
N LEU A 453 -12.58 20.85 -1.67
CA LEU A 453 -12.50 21.85 -0.61
C LEU A 453 -13.86 22.05 0.09
N GLU A 454 -13.83 22.81 1.20
CA GLU A 454 -14.99 23.43 1.84
C GLU A 454 -15.01 24.93 1.51
N LYS A 455 -16.17 25.58 1.64
CA LYS A 455 -16.40 26.99 1.24
C LYS A 455 -15.37 28.00 1.75
N ASP A 456 -14.82 27.80 2.95
CA ASP A 456 -13.92 28.76 3.60
C ASP A 456 -12.45 28.29 3.61
N HIS A 457 -12.09 27.28 2.82
CA HIS A 457 -10.74 26.70 2.82
C HIS A 457 -9.71 27.43 1.94
N LYS A 458 -10.09 28.51 1.24
CA LYS A 458 -9.19 29.19 0.28
C LYS A 458 -7.85 29.59 0.90
N ASP A 459 -7.87 30.32 2.01
CA ASP A 459 -6.65 30.85 2.63
C ASP A 459 -5.77 29.74 3.20
N ASN A 460 -6.38 28.70 3.78
CA ASN A 460 -5.67 27.51 4.25
C ASN A 460 -5.03 26.73 3.09
N PHE A 461 -5.74 26.63 1.96
CA PHE A 461 -5.22 25.96 0.76
C PHE A 461 -4.07 26.73 0.13
N GLU A 462 -4.16 28.06 -0.01
CA GLU A 462 -3.03 28.89 -0.47
C GLU A 462 -1.81 28.76 0.46
N THR A 463 -2.03 28.69 1.78
CA THR A 463 -0.96 28.44 2.75
C THR A 463 -0.24 27.11 2.48
N VAL A 464 -0.99 26.04 2.20
CA VAL A 464 -0.42 24.73 1.88
C VAL A 464 0.33 24.73 0.55
N LEU A 465 -0.22 25.40 -0.48
CA LEU A 465 0.41 25.54 -1.79
C LEU A 465 1.77 26.24 -1.68
N GLU A 466 1.85 27.32 -0.90
CA GLU A 466 3.10 28.07 -0.66
C GLU A 466 4.12 27.25 0.13
N GLN A 467 3.68 26.43 1.09
CA GLN A 467 4.55 25.60 1.91
C GLN A 467 5.06 24.34 1.20
N ASN A 468 4.36 23.90 0.15
CA ASN A 468 4.68 22.69 -0.60
C ASN A 468 4.75 22.98 -2.11
N PRO A 469 5.64 23.88 -2.57
CA PRO A 469 5.73 24.28 -3.97
C PRO A 469 6.18 23.13 -4.89
N ASP A 470 6.71 22.04 -4.32
CA ASP A 470 7.20 20.86 -5.00
C ASP A 470 6.16 19.74 -5.14
N ILE A 471 4.99 19.89 -4.49
CA ILE A 471 3.85 18.98 -4.62
C ILE A 471 2.85 19.62 -5.57
N ASN A 472 2.38 18.87 -6.56
CA ASN A 472 1.26 19.27 -7.40
C ASN A 472 -0.07 18.96 -6.68
N PHE A 473 -0.93 19.96 -6.60
CA PHE A 473 -2.26 19.86 -6.01
C PHE A 473 -3.31 20.04 -7.09
N ILE A 474 -4.26 19.12 -7.11
CA ILE A 474 -5.50 19.26 -7.85
C ILE A 474 -6.61 19.56 -6.85
N TRP A 475 -7.50 20.50 -7.17
CA TRP A 475 -8.76 20.61 -6.46
C TRP A 475 -9.93 20.74 -7.42
N HIS A 476 -11.11 20.33 -6.96
CA HIS A 476 -12.35 20.48 -7.69
C HIS A 476 -13.48 20.95 -6.77
N GLY A 477 -14.69 21.04 -7.31
CA GLY A 477 -15.91 21.45 -6.60
C GLY A 477 -16.24 22.94 -6.75
N ASP A 478 -17.44 23.30 -6.27
CA ASP A 478 -18.05 24.64 -6.42
C ASP A 478 -17.91 25.53 -5.19
N GLN A 479 -17.05 25.15 -4.24
CA GLN A 479 -16.86 25.83 -2.97
C GLN A 479 -16.13 27.17 -3.12
N LEU A 480 -15.30 27.31 -4.15
CA LEU A 480 -14.67 28.57 -4.52
C LEU A 480 -15.38 29.19 -5.72
N SER A 481 -15.58 30.51 -5.70
CA SER A 481 -16.06 31.25 -6.87
C SER A 481 -15.03 31.23 -7.99
N ILE A 482 -15.46 31.46 -9.24
CA ILE A 482 -14.56 31.54 -10.40
C ILE A 482 -13.44 32.57 -10.18
N SER A 483 -13.74 33.71 -9.56
CA SER A 483 -12.72 34.72 -9.25
C SER A 483 -11.68 34.21 -8.24
N GLU A 484 -12.11 33.40 -7.28
CA GLU A 484 -11.21 32.79 -6.29
C GLU A 484 -10.37 31.68 -6.91
N VAL A 485 -10.96 30.86 -7.79
CA VAL A 485 -10.22 29.88 -8.61
C VAL A 485 -9.14 30.59 -9.41
N GLU A 486 -9.47 31.65 -10.16
CA GLU A 486 -8.47 32.41 -10.92
C GLU A 486 -7.41 33.05 -10.01
N ASP A 487 -7.76 33.55 -8.83
CA ASP A 487 -6.81 34.11 -7.86
C ASP A 487 -5.77 33.06 -7.41
N VAL A 488 -6.21 31.85 -7.07
CA VAL A 488 -5.32 30.73 -6.69
C VAL A 488 -4.41 30.35 -7.86
N LEU A 489 -4.97 30.15 -9.06
CA LEU A 489 -4.21 29.74 -10.25
C LEU A 489 -3.14 30.75 -10.65
N ASN A 490 -3.43 32.05 -10.55
CA ASN A 490 -2.48 33.12 -10.88
C ASN A 490 -1.25 33.14 -9.94
N LYS A 491 -1.41 32.70 -8.70
CA LYS A 491 -0.37 32.79 -7.68
C LYS A 491 0.46 31.50 -7.56
N HIS A 492 -0.18 30.35 -7.76
CA HIS A 492 0.38 29.05 -7.40
C HIS A 492 0.51 28.14 -8.63
N PRO A 493 1.70 28.03 -9.25
CA PRO A 493 1.90 27.25 -10.47
C PRO A 493 1.78 25.73 -10.27
N ASN A 494 1.90 25.25 -9.03
CA ASN A 494 1.70 23.86 -8.62
C ASN A 494 0.23 23.51 -8.35
N ALA A 495 -0.70 24.44 -8.58
CA ALA A 495 -2.12 24.25 -8.37
C ALA A 495 -2.87 24.04 -9.69
N TYR A 496 -3.74 23.04 -9.73
CA TYR A 496 -4.56 22.66 -10.87
C TYR A 496 -6.04 22.56 -10.46
N TYR A 497 -6.95 23.06 -11.30
CA TYR A 497 -8.39 22.98 -11.01
C TYR A 497 -9.12 22.05 -11.97
N GLY A 498 -9.84 21.08 -11.40
CA GLY A 498 -10.71 20.14 -12.11
C GLY A 498 -12.08 20.76 -12.39
N ILE A 499 -12.46 20.81 -13.66
CA ILE A 499 -13.83 21.12 -14.08
C ILE A 499 -14.53 19.79 -14.35
N ASP A 500 -15.22 19.29 -13.34
CA ASP A 500 -15.98 18.03 -13.43
C ASP A 500 -17.47 18.27 -13.78
N ASP A 501 -17.91 19.51 -13.57
CA ASP A 501 -19.28 19.96 -13.83
C ASP A 501 -19.41 20.71 -15.16
N PHE A 502 -19.58 19.99 -16.27
CA PHE A 502 -20.06 20.58 -17.53
C PHE A 502 -21.56 20.91 -17.46
N TRP A 503 -21.93 21.81 -16.54
CA TRP A 503 -23.30 22.28 -16.30
C TRP A 503 -23.35 23.80 -16.01
N GLY A 504 -22.22 24.48 -16.17
CA GLY A 504 -22.04 25.92 -15.98
C GLY A 504 -22.35 26.39 -14.56
N GLY A 505 -22.06 25.57 -13.55
CA GLY A 505 -22.33 25.85 -12.13
C GLY A 505 -23.81 25.77 -11.73
N ASP A 506 -24.68 25.14 -12.55
CA ASP A 506 -26.07 24.92 -12.15
C ASP A 506 -26.23 23.66 -11.30
N ARG A 507 -26.41 23.86 -9.99
CA ARG A 507 -26.76 22.75 -9.10
C ARG A 507 -28.05 22.02 -9.53
N ASN A 508 -28.97 22.65 -10.28
CA ASN A 508 -30.16 21.93 -10.77
C ASN A 508 -29.86 20.92 -11.88
N LEU A 509 -28.72 21.06 -12.57
CA LEU A 509 -28.24 20.08 -13.54
C LEU A 509 -27.37 19.01 -12.87
N PHE A 510 -26.61 19.36 -11.82
CA PHE A 510 -26.00 18.38 -10.91
C PHE A 510 -27.07 17.52 -10.21
N LEU A 511 -28.23 18.10 -9.86
CA LEU A 511 -29.43 17.35 -9.41
C LEU A 511 -29.99 16.38 -10.47
N MET A 512 -29.54 16.41 -11.73
CA MET A 512 -29.87 15.36 -12.71
C MET A 512 -29.01 14.10 -12.51
N PHE A 513 -27.86 14.21 -11.85
CA PHE A 513 -27.13 13.06 -11.32
C PHE A 513 -27.79 12.55 -10.05
N VAL A 514 -28.24 13.43 -9.14
CA VAL A 514 -28.68 13.02 -7.79
C VAL A 514 -30.16 12.57 -7.75
N GLY A 515 -30.42 11.33 -7.29
CA GLY A 515 -31.77 10.79 -7.06
C GLY A 515 -32.60 10.47 -8.32
N LYS A 516 -31.97 10.04 -9.41
CA LYS A 516 -32.61 9.73 -10.71
C LYS A 516 -32.14 8.39 -11.30
N SER A 517 -32.58 8.07 -12.52
CA SER A 517 -32.18 6.86 -13.25
C SER A 517 -31.42 7.23 -14.52
N LYS A 518 -30.67 6.27 -15.09
CA LYS A 518 -30.00 6.37 -16.39
C LYS A 518 -30.82 7.10 -17.46
N ASN A 519 -32.07 6.66 -17.67
CA ASN A 519 -32.94 7.20 -18.71
C ASN A 519 -33.30 8.67 -18.44
N ALA A 520 -33.57 9.02 -17.19
CA ALA A 520 -33.88 10.40 -16.83
C ALA A 520 -32.68 11.34 -17.08
N TYR A 521 -31.47 10.90 -16.75
CA TYR A 521 -30.23 11.63 -17.06
C TYR A 521 -30.06 11.82 -18.57
N LEU A 522 -30.13 10.74 -19.34
CA LEU A 522 -29.93 10.78 -20.79
C LEU A 522 -31.00 11.64 -21.49
N ASP A 523 -32.27 11.51 -21.12
CA ASP A 523 -33.37 12.29 -21.69
C ASP A 523 -33.22 13.78 -21.39
N ALA A 524 -32.90 14.13 -20.14
CA ALA A 524 -32.75 15.51 -19.72
C ALA A 524 -31.54 16.18 -20.38
N THR A 525 -30.41 15.46 -20.44
CA THR A 525 -29.17 15.94 -21.06
C THR A 525 -29.34 16.11 -22.57
N ASN A 526 -29.97 15.16 -23.25
CA ASN A 526 -30.27 15.29 -24.68
C ASN A 526 -31.17 16.50 -24.96
N LYS A 527 -32.23 16.70 -24.16
CA LYS A 527 -33.16 17.81 -24.34
C LYS A 527 -32.51 19.18 -24.15
N LYS A 528 -31.50 19.27 -23.27
CA LYS A 528 -30.83 20.53 -22.90
C LYS A 528 -29.41 20.65 -23.46
N PHE A 529 -29.01 19.77 -24.37
CA PHE A 529 -27.61 19.61 -24.78
C PHE A 529 -26.96 20.94 -25.21
N ASP A 530 -27.60 21.69 -26.11
CA ASP A 530 -27.05 22.96 -26.59
C ASP A 530 -27.02 24.04 -25.48
N ASP A 531 -28.00 24.04 -24.58
CA ASP A 531 -28.06 24.97 -23.46
C ASP A 531 -26.91 24.73 -22.48
N ILE A 532 -26.61 23.45 -22.19
CA ILE A 532 -25.47 23.02 -21.37
C ILE A 532 -24.16 23.54 -21.97
N ILE A 533 -23.89 23.20 -23.24
CA ILE A 533 -22.67 23.62 -23.91
C ILE A 533 -22.53 25.15 -23.97
N ASN A 534 -23.60 25.87 -24.29
CA ASN A 534 -23.56 27.33 -24.35
C ASN A 534 -23.31 27.95 -22.97
N LYS A 535 -23.86 27.35 -21.91
CA LYS A 535 -23.63 27.79 -20.53
C LYS A 535 -22.19 27.55 -20.11
N ASP A 536 -21.64 26.36 -20.36
CA ASP A 536 -20.24 26.06 -20.06
C ASP A 536 -19.27 26.97 -20.82
N VAL A 537 -19.53 27.20 -22.13
CA VAL A 537 -18.72 28.14 -22.92
C VAL A 537 -18.74 29.53 -22.31
N LYS A 538 -19.91 30.00 -21.86
CA LYS A 538 -20.02 31.31 -21.21
C LYS A 538 -19.27 31.36 -19.88
N THR A 539 -19.29 30.29 -19.12
CA THR A 539 -18.69 30.21 -17.77
C THR A 539 -17.17 30.02 -17.84
N TRP A 540 -16.70 29.01 -18.58
CA TRP A 540 -15.35 28.47 -18.43
C TRP A 540 -14.39 28.82 -19.57
N LYS A 541 -14.88 29.06 -20.80
CA LYS A 541 -14.00 29.26 -21.97
C LYS A 541 -12.92 30.31 -21.72
N SER A 542 -13.34 31.47 -21.21
CA SER A 542 -12.41 32.60 -21.00
C SER A 542 -11.41 32.33 -19.87
N VAL A 543 -11.79 31.51 -18.88
CA VAL A 543 -10.91 31.13 -17.76
C VAL A 543 -9.86 30.14 -18.26
N ILE A 544 -10.27 29.10 -18.99
CA ILE A 544 -9.37 28.11 -19.59
C ILE A 544 -8.37 28.78 -20.54
N GLU A 545 -8.81 29.74 -21.36
CA GLU A 545 -7.92 30.43 -22.29
C GLU A 545 -6.91 31.37 -21.61
N ARG A 546 -7.20 31.84 -20.40
CA ARG A 546 -6.25 32.62 -19.58
C ARG A 546 -5.31 31.75 -18.75
N HIS A 547 -5.77 30.56 -18.34
CA HIS A 547 -5.04 29.58 -17.54
C HIS A 547 -4.88 28.26 -18.30
N PRO A 548 -4.30 28.27 -19.51
CA PRO A 548 -4.35 27.13 -20.44
C PRO A 548 -3.63 25.89 -19.94
N ASP A 549 -2.81 26.05 -18.90
CA ASP A 549 -1.87 25.07 -18.41
C ASP A 549 -2.31 24.45 -17.06
N GLN A 550 -3.31 25.01 -16.37
CA GLN A 550 -3.67 24.58 -15.01
C GLN A 550 -5.10 24.05 -14.87
N LEU A 551 -5.91 24.08 -15.95
CA LEU A 551 -7.25 23.52 -15.95
C LEU A 551 -7.29 22.14 -16.61
N ILE A 552 -8.02 21.23 -15.99
CA ILE A 552 -8.29 19.86 -16.46
C ILE A 552 -9.79 19.58 -16.41
N TRP A 553 -10.25 18.52 -17.08
CA TRP A 553 -11.65 18.10 -17.07
C TRP A 553 -11.77 16.68 -16.54
N GLY A 554 -12.85 16.41 -15.84
CA GLY A 554 -13.24 15.07 -15.41
C GLY A 554 -14.75 14.89 -15.47
N THR A 555 -15.21 13.72 -15.05
CA THR A 555 -16.63 13.36 -15.07
C THR A 555 -17.29 13.35 -13.70
N ASP A 556 -16.49 13.29 -12.64
CA ASP A 556 -16.90 13.05 -11.25
C ASP A 556 -18.00 12.00 -11.12
N ARG A 557 -17.85 10.91 -11.90
CA ARG A 557 -18.81 9.81 -11.88
C ARG A 557 -18.37 8.76 -10.86
N GLY A 558 -19.36 8.25 -10.13
CA GLY A 558 -19.17 7.29 -9.07
C GLY A 558 -20.50 6.78 -8.53
N ASP A 559 -20.46 6.00 -7.45
CA ASP A 559 -21.61 5.68 -6.59
C ASP A 559 -22.73 4.78 -7.18
N ALA A 560 -23.43 5.11 -8.28
CA ALA A 560 -24.49 4.26 -8.81
C ALA A 560 -24.03 3.41 -10.01
N VAL A 561 -24.58 2.19 -10.16
CA VAL A 561 -24.16 1.24 -11.22
C VAL A 561 -24.27 1.86 -12.60
N TRP A 562 -25.31 2.66 -12.84
CA TRP A 562 -25.55 3.26 -14.14
C TRP A 562 -24.56 4.38 -14.49
N ASN A 563 -23.81 4.94 -13.52
CA ASN A 563 -22.78 5.93 -13.81
C ASN A 563 -21.62 5.34 -14.64
N TYR A 564 -21.43 4.03 -14.58
CA TYR A 564 -20.43 3.29 -15.35
C TYR A 564 -20.98 2.69 -16.65
N ASP A 565 -22.24 2.99 -17.01
CA ASP A 565 -22.86 2.51 -18.25
C ASP A 565 -22.27 3.20 -19.48
N LEU A 566 -22.12 2.44 -20.56
CA LEU A 566 -21.54 2.92 -21.82
C LEU A 566 -22.26 4.14 -22.40
N GLU A 567 -23.59 4.18 -22.39
CA GLU A 567 -24.35 5.29 -23.01
C GLU A 567 -24.18 6.58 -22.20
N VAL A 568 -24.03 6.45 -20.88
CA VAL A 568 -23.79 7.57 -19.96
C VAL A 568 -22.40 8.12 -20.19
N GLY A 569 -21.39 7.25 -20.23
CA GLY A 569 -20.03 7.63 -20.59
C GLY A 569 -19.91 8.28 -21.97
N GLN A 570 -20.58 7.72 -22.98
CA GLN A 570 -20.64 8.31 -24.32
C GLN A 570 -21.31 9.70 -24.32
N MET A 571 -22.33 9.92 -23.49
CA MET A 571 -22.95 11.23 -23.33
C MET A 571 -21.98 12.24 -22.71
N GLN A 572 -21.27 11.88 -21.64
CA GLN A 572 -20.27 12.76 -21.02
C GLN A 572 -19.12 13.09 -21.98
N VAL A 573 -18.58 12.09 -22.69
CA VAL A 573 -17.57 12.31 -23.73
C VAL A 573 -18.10 13.22 -24.84
N LYS A 574 -19.36 13.04 -25.27
CA LYS A 574 -20.00 13.91 -26.27
C LYS A 574 -20.06 15.36 -25.79
N ILE A 575 -20.44 15.59 -24.53
CA ILE A 575 -20.49 16.94 -23.93
C ILE A 575 -19.09 17.55 -23.89
N ALA A 576 -18.12 16.83 -23.33
CA ALA A 576 -16.73 17.29 -23.24
C ALA A 576 -16.18 17.65 -24.63
N ARG A 577 -16.34 16.78 -25.63
CA ARG A 577 -15.88 17.05 -27.01
C ARG A 577 -16.57 18.27 -27.63
N ALA A 578 -17.87 18.41 -27.42
CA ALA A 578 -18.63 19.55 -27.93
C ALA A 578 -18.17 20.85 -27.29
N PHE A 579 -17.91 20.87 -25.98
CA PHE A 579 -17.40 22.03 -25.26
C PHE A 579 -15.96 22.36 -25.68
N ILE A 580 -15.05 21.39 -25.66
CA ILE A 580 -13.64 21.56 -26.01
C ILE A 580 -13.50 22.09 -27.44
N GLY A 581 -14.33 21.61 -28.38
CA GLY A 581 -14.36 22.13 -29.76
C GLY A 581 -14.69 23.62 -29.88
N ARG A 582 -15.19 24.25 -28.81
CA ARG A 582 -15.46 25.69 -28.74
C ARG A 582 -14.33 26.51 -28.13
N LEU A 583 -13.30 25.89 -27.56
CA LEU A 583 -12.10 26.56 -27.05
C LEU A 583 -11.16 26.96 -28.20
N ASP A 584 -10.26 27.91 -27.94
CA ASP A 584 -9.16 28.22 -28.86
C ASP A 584 -8.39 26.94 -29.21
N PRO A 585 -8.12 26.63 -30.50
CA PRO A 585 -7.44 25.41 -30.91
C PRO A 585 -6.11 25.15 -30.18
N SER A 586 -5.38 26.21 -29.78
CA SER A 586 -4.11 26.10 -29.07
C SER A 586 -4.24 25.59 -27.63
N VAL A 587 -5.43 25.66 -27.02
CA VAL A 587 -5.68 25.20 -25.64
C VAL A 587 -6.44 23.87 -25.59
N GLN A 588 -7.07 23.45 -26.69
CA GLN A 588 -7.92 22.25 -26.72
C GLN A 588 -7.19 21.00 -26.22
N GLU A 589 -6.01 20.69 -26.75
CA GLU A 589 -5.24 19.50 -26.33
C GLU A 589 -4.72 19.61 -24.90
N LYS A 590 -4.41 20.84 -24.44
CA LYS A 590 -3.96 21.09 -23.06
C LYS A 590 -5.04 20.70 -22.07
N PHE A 591 -6.23 21.28 -22.24
CA PHE A 591 -7.39 20.99 -21.40
C PHE A 591 -7.88 19.54 -21.57
N ALA A 592 -7.85 18.98 -22.78
CA ALA A 592 -8.35 17.64 -23.06
C ALA A 592 -7.51 16.49 -22.46
N TYR A 593 -6.17 16.62 -22.45
CA TYR A 593 -5.31 15.56 -21.92
C TYR A 593 -3.89 16.00 -21.51
N LYS A 594 -3.26 16.98 -22.17
CA LYS A 594 -1.83 17.25 -21.92
C LYS A 594 -1.57 17.80 -20.52
N ASN A 595 -2.47 18.61 -19.97
CA ASN A 595 -2.33 19.10 -18.59
C ASN A 595 -2.37 17.92 -17.60
N ALA A 596 -3.27 16.96 -17.83
CA ALA A 596 -3.37 15.74 -17.02
C ALA A 596 -2.07 14.90 -17.08
N GLU A 597 -1.42 14.77 -18.24
CA GLU A 597 -0.11 14.11 -18.36
C GLU A 597 1.00 14.90 -17.67
N ARG A 598 0.98 16.22 -17.83
CA ARG A 598 2.02 17.13 -17.36
C ARG A 598 2.12 17.19 -15.84
N ILE A 599 0.99 17.07 -15.14
CA ILE A 599 0.91 16.99 -13.68
C ILE A 599 1.85 15.91 -13.10
N PHE A 600 2.12 14.83 -13.84
CA PHE A 600 3.06 13.77 -13.42
C PHE A 600 4.48 13.95 -13.98
N ALA A 601 4.67 14.74 -15.03
CA ALA A 601 5.95 14.91 -15.72
C ALA A 601 6.83 16.04 -15.13
N GLU A 602 6.24 17.08 -14.54
CA GLU A 602 6.96 18.27 -14.04
C GLU A 602 7.63 18.09 -12.66
N ARG A 603 7.78 16.85 -12.18
CA ARG A 603 8.24 16.54 -10.82
C ARG A 603 9.68 16.01 -10.78
N GLN A 604 10.63 16.78 -11.36
CA GLN A 604 12.08 16.51 -11.31
C GLN A 604 12.79 17.31 -10.22
#